data_AF-A0A1V6I3K0-F1
#
_entry.id   AF-A0A1V6I3K0-F1
#
_cell.length_a   1.000
_cell.length_b   1.000
_cell.length_c   1.000
_cell.angle_alpha   90.00
_cell.angle_beta   90.00
_cell.angle_gamma   90.00
#
_symmetry.space_group_name_H-M   'P 1'
#
loop_
_entity.id
_entity.type
_entity.pdbx_description
1 polymer ?
#
loop_
_entity_poly.entity_id
_entity_poly.type
_entity_poly.pdbx_seq_one_letter_code
_entity_poly.pdbx_strand_id
1 'polypeptide(L)'
;MIVRNILVFPCGSEIGLEVYRSVKYSSHFNLIGGSSVDDHGKFVFSNYIGDIPFIDSPCFIDKIKEIVRDKGIDAIYPTMDSVIAVLKKHEIEIGCKIVSSDLETVEICLSKSRTYKTLKGTVNTPKVYEQHEINIFPVFAKPDIGYGSRGVKLITSKQELEEHSKKNKNVLYCEYLSGDEYTVDCFTDKKGKLMFYLPRQRRRIQKGISVNTIEVPDNKGEFKEIVERINNRIKFRGAWFVQLKRDDNNILTILEIAARFGGSSSLSRAKGVNFSLLSLYDAFDYETEIIQNNYVVEVDRALNNKYKIDLSYNEVFVDFDDCILIKEEINTNLIAFIFQCINRNIKITLLTRHKNDIETSLGKYRILNVFDRIIHIKDKTPKSYYIDNKNSILIDDSFAERQDVWKNKKIAVFSPDMIDCLI
;
A
#
# COMPACT_ATOMS: atom_id res chain seq x y z
N MET A 1 27.08 -7.45 -3.83
CA MET A 1 25.82 -7.97 -3.27
C MET A 1 24.92 -8.27 -4.45
N ILE A 2 24.34 -9.47 -4.57
CA ILE A 2 23.44 -9.80 -5.68
C ILE A 2 22.10 -9.11 -5.41
N VAL A 3 21.70 -8.18 -6.28
CA VAL A 3 20.38 -7.53 -6.23
C VAL A 3 19.41 -8.42 -7.00
N ARG A 4 18.29 -8.78 -6.38
CA ARG A 4 17.26 -9.61 -7.01
C ARG A 4 16.13 -8.77 -7.58
N ASN A 5 15.68 -9.07 -8.78
CA ASN A 5 14.56 -8.40 -9.45
C ASN A 5 13.23 -9.03 -9.04
N ILE A 6 12.34 -8.22 -8.50
CA ILE A 6 11.04 -8.64 -7.98
C ILE A 6 9.93 -8.00 -8.81
N LEU A 7 9.14 -8.83 -9.49
CA LEU A 7 7.94 -8.36 -10.20
C LEU A 7 6.77 -8.27 -9.21
N VAL A 8 6.27 -7.07 -8.94
CA VAL A 8 5.05 -6.86 -8.14
C VAL A 8 3.86 -6.84 -9.10
N PHE A 9 2.92 -7.76 -8.94
CA PHE A 9 1.79 -7.91 -9.89
C PHE A 9 0.45 -8.26 -9.21
N PRO A 10 -0.64 -7.53 -9.49
CA PRO A 10 -0.67 -6.20 -10.07
C PRO A 10 -0.04 -5.16 -9.14
N CYS A 11 0.67 -4.17 -9.68
CA CYS A 11 1.43 -3.20 -8.89
C CYS A 11 0.60 -2.03 -8.33
N GLY A 12 -0.52 -1.67 -8.97
CA GLY A 12 -1.35 -0.53 -8.55
C GLY A 12 -2.40 -0.85 -7.48
N SER A 13 -2.50 -2.11 -7.03
CA SER A 13 -3.39 -2.46 -5.93
C SER A 13 -2.88 -1.87 -4.60
N GLU A 14 -3.76 -1.71 -3.61
CA GLU A 14 -3.35 -1.26 -2.26
C GLU A 14 -2.20 -2.09 -1.68
N ILE A 15 -2.23 -3.40 -1.93
CA ILE A 15 -1.19 -4.34 -1.49
C ILE A 15 0.08 -4.12 -2.30
N GLY A 16 0.00 -3.94 -3.61
CA GLY A 16 1.16 -3.65 -4.47
C GLY A 16 1.86 -2.34 -4.11
N LEU A 17 1.09 -1.30 -3.80
CA LEU A 17 1.63 -0.03 -3.29
C LEU A 17 2.27 -0.19 -1.92
N GLU A 18 1.72 -1.06 -1.06
CA GLU A 18 2.33 -1.35 0.24
C GLU A 18 3.62 -2.18 0.10
N VAL A 19 3.70 -3.12 -0.85
CA VAL A 19 4.97 -3.80 -1.21
C VAL A 19 6.01 -2.76 -1.63
N TYR A 20 5.64 -1.81 -2.50
CA TYR A 20 6.54 -0.72 -2.90
C TYR A 20 7.05 0.08 -1.70
N ARG A 21 6.16 0.61 -0.86
CA ARG A 21 6.54 1.39 0.33
C ARG A 21 7.43 0.59 1.29
N SER A 22 7.23 -0.71 1.35
CA SER A 22 7.96 -1.63 2.24
C SER A 22 9.35 -1.98 1.75
N VAL A 23 9.57 -2.03 0.43
CA VAL A 23 10.79 -2.61 -0.15
C VAL A 23 11.65 -1.59 -0.90
N LYS A 24 11.13 -0.42 -1.28
CA LYS A 24 11.83 0.58 -2.13
C LYS A 24 13.20 1.06 -1.64
N TYR A 25 13.51 0.93 -0.35
CA TYR A 25 14.81 1.32 0.23
C TYR A 25 15.75 0.12 0.44
N SER A 26 15.35 -1.07 0.01
CA SER A 26 16.20 -2.26 0.09
C SER A 26 17.35 -2.17 -0.90
N SER A 27 18.56 -2.46 -0.45
CA SER A 27 19.73 -2.69 -1.30
C SER A 27 19.75 -4.09 -1.92
N HIS A 28 18.85 -4.99 -1.50
CA HIS A 28 18.83 -6.40 -1.92
C HIS A 28 17.79 -6.70 -3.00
N PHE A 29 16.77 -5.85 -3.12
CA PHE A 29 15.62 -6.09 -3.99
C PHE A 29 15.35 -4.88 -4.89
N ASN A 30 15.39 -5.10 -6.20
CA ASN A 30 14.93 -4.15 -7.20
C ASN A 30 13.47 -4.44 -7.56
N LEU A 31 12.58 -3.46 -7.41
CA LEU A 31 11.16 -3.62 -7.72
C LEU A 31 10.84 -3.25 -9.17
N ILE A 32 10.07 -4.12 -9.82
CA ILE A 32 9.48 -3.90 -11.15
C ILE A 32 7.97 -4.03 -10.99
N GLY A 33 7.22 -3.01 -11.41
CA GLY A 33 5.76 -3.00 -11.32
C GLY A 33 5.14 -3.53 -12.60
N GLY A 34 4.27 -4.53 -12.50
CA GLY A 34 3.46 -5.00 -13.62
C GLY A 34 1.97 -4.70 -13.40
N SER A 35 1.24 -4.31 -14.45
CA SER A 35 -0.22 -4.23 -14.36
C SER A 35 -0.91 -4.61 -15.68
N SER A 36 -2.14 -5.10 -15.56
CA SER A 36 -3.03 -5.35 -16.69
C SER A 36 -3.80 -4.12 -17.14
N VAL A 37 -3.80 -3.08 -16.32
CA VAL A 37 -4.45 -1.79 -16.61
C VAL A 37 -3.49 -0.66 -16.28
N ASP A 38 -3.61 0.45 -16.99
CA ASP A 38 -2.95 1.69 -16.60
C ASP A 38 -3.60 2.19 -15.29
N ASP A 39 -2.86 2.07 -14.17
CA ASP A 39 -3.30 2.42 -12.83
C ASP A 39 -2.26 3.27 -12.09
N HIS A 40 -2.49 3.53 -10.79
CA HIS A 40 -1.57 4.32 -9.96
C HIS A 40 -0.15 3.74 -9.88
N GLY A 41 0.03 2.44 -10.12
CA GLY A 41 1.33 1.79 -10.14
C GLY A 41 2.30 2.43 -11.14
N LYS A 42 1.79 2.91 -12.28
CA LYS A 42 2.57 3.63 -13.31
C LYS A 42 3.24 4.91 -12.80
N PHE A 43 2.65 5.55 -11.79
CA PHE A 43 3.18 6.77 -11.18
C PHE A 43 4.16 6.50 -10.03
N VAL A 44 4.23 5.24 -9.56
CA VAL A 44 4.97 4.86 -8.36
C VAL A 44 6.21 4.05 -8.69
N PHE A 45 6.10 3.12 -9.64
CA PHE A 45 7.21 2.24 -10.03
C PHE A 45 8.03 2.89 -11.16
N SER A 46 9.32 3.09 -10.92
CA SER A 46 10.26 3.58 -11.95
C SER A 46 10.44 2.58 -13.09
N ASN A 47 10.41 1.28 -12.77
CA ASN A 47 10.43 0.19 -13.74
C ASN A 47 9.01 -0.38 -13.88
N TYR A 48 8.21 0.17 -14.80
CA TYR A 48 6.81 -0.22 -15.02
C TYR A 48 6.63 -1.02 -16.32
N ILE A 49 5.79 -2.06 -16.26
CA ILE A 49 5.34 -2.87 -17.40
C ILE A 49 3.81 -2.84 -17.41
N GLY A 50 3.24 -2.15 -18.38
CA GLY A 50 1.79 -2.12 -18.62
C GLY A 50 1.32 -3.24 -19.54
N ASP A 51 0.01 -3.27 -19.79
CA ASP A 51 -0.64 -4.12 -20.78
C ASP A 51 -0.37 -5.63 -20.63
N ILE A 52 -0.11 -6.09 -19.40
CA ILE A 52 -0.02 -7.53 -19.11
C ILE A 52 -1.43 -8.12 -19.23
N PRO A 53 -1.67 -9.22 -19.97
CA PRO A 53 -3.01 -9.81 -20.06
C PRO A 53 -3.64 -10.08 -18.68
N PHE A 54 -4.97 -10.03 -18.58
CA PHE A 54 -5.65 -10.44 -17.35
C PHE A 54 -5.43 -11.94 -17.09
N ILE A 55 -5.55 -12.35 -15.81
CA ILE A 55 -5.26 -13.73 -15.38
C ILE A 55 -6.16 -14.81 -15.99
N ASP A 56 -7.30 -14.43 -16.56
CA ASP A 56 -8.23 -15.29 -17.29
C ASP A 56 -7.92 -15.39 -18.79
N SER A 57 -6.96 -14.59 -19.28
CA SER A 57 -6.48 -14.67 -20.65
C SER A 57 -5.65 -15.92 -20.88
N PRO A 58 -5.90 -16.70 -21.95
CA PRO A 58 -5.07 -17.84 -22.32
C PRO A 58 -3.58 -17.50 -22.53
N CYS A 59 -3.26 -16.26 -22.91
CA CYS A 59 -1.89 -15.81 -23.17
C CYS A 59 -1.18 -15.25 -21.93
N PHE A 60 -1.85 -15.20 -20.76
CA PHE A 60 -1.30 -14.58 -19.55
C PHE A 60 0.03 -15.19 -19.13
N ILE A 61 0.08 -16.51 -18.98
CA ILE A 61 1.26 -17.19 -18.45
C ILE A 61 2.43 -17.10 -19.43
N ASP A 62 2.20 -17.21 -20.73
CA ASP A 62 3.25 -17.02 -21.73
C ASP A 62 3.83 -15.61 -21.69
N LYS A 63 2.98 -14.59 -21.49
CA LYS A 63 3.46 -13.22 -21.30
C LYS A 63 4.27 -13.06 -20.01
N ILE A 64 3.85 -13.70 -18.90
CA ILE A 64 4.62 -13.68 -17.65
C ILE A 64 5.99 -14.35 -17.85
N LYS A 65 6.07 -15.48 -18.54
CA LYS A 65 7.33 -16.17 -18.87
C LYS A 65 8.26 -15.29 -19.72
N GLU A 66 7.72 -14.58 -20.70
CA GLU A 66 8.45 -13.59 -21.48
C GLU A 66 9.05 -12.50 -20.59
N ILE A 67 8.23 -11.90 -19.71
CA ILE A 67 8.68 -10.87 -18.77
C ILE A 67 9.76 -11.40 -17.83
N VAL A 68 9.59 -12.61 -17.28
CA VAL A 68 10.54 -13.23 -16.37
C VAL A 68 11.91 -13.38 -17.03
N ARG A 69 11.95 -13.88 -18.27
CA ARG A 69 13.19 -14.04 -19.04
C ARG A 69 13.79 -12.68 -19.41
N ASP A 70 13.01 -11.79 -20.00
CA ASP A 70 13.53 -10.57 -20.63
C ASP A 70 13.95 -9.51 -19.60
N LYS A 71 13.34 -9.52 -18.41
CA LYS A 71 13.70 -8.63 -17.28
C LYS A 71 14.54 -9.30 -16.21
N GLY A 72 14.85 -10.60 -16.36
CA GLY A 72 15.59 -11.37 -15.38
C GLY A 72 14.94 -11.35 -14.00
N ILE A 73 13.66 -11.71 -13.91
CA ILE A 73 12.88 -11.70 -12.67
C ILE A 73 13.27 -12.92 -11.82
N ASP A 74 13.69 -12.68 -10.56
CA ASP A 74 14.04 -13.73 -9.61
C ASP A 74 12.81 -14.25 -8.84
N ALA A 75 11.83 -13.37 -8.60
CA ALA A 75 10.56 -13.74 -7.99
C ALA A 75 9.42 -12.80 -8.39
N ILE A 76 8.20 -13.33 -8.35
CA ILE A 76 6.96 -12.55 -8.48
C ILE A 76 6.35 -12.40 -7.09
N TYR A 77 6.04 -11.16 -6.71
CA TYR A 77 5.25 -10.81 -5.53
C TYR A 77 3.80 -10.53 -5.94
N PRO A 78 2.92 -11.54 -5.96
CA PRO A 78 1.51 -11.38 -6.28
C PRO A 78 0.75 -10.61 -5.20
N THR A 79 -0.19 -9.75 -5.61
CA THR A 79 -0.88 -8.82 -4.69
C THR A 79 -2.39 -9.04 -4.59
N MET A 80 -2.92 -10.12 -5.20
CA MET A 80 -4.33 -10.51 -5.17
C MET A 80 -4.48 -12.03 -5.10
N ASP A 81 -5.46 -12.54 -4.35
CA ASP A 81 -5.60 -13.99 -4.09
C ASP A 81 -5.78 -14.82 -5.37
N SER A 82 -6.60 -14.34 -6.31
CA SER A 82 -6.80 -15.00 -7.60
C SER A 82 -5.53 -15.04 -8.46
N VAL A 83 -4.70 -13.98 -8.38
CA VAL A 83 -3.41 -13.89 -9.08
C VAL A 83 -2.41 -14.86 -8.46
N ILE A 84 -2.37 -14.97 -7.13
CA ILE A 84 -1.54 -15.95 -6.42
C ILE A 84 -1.88 -17.35 -6.89
N ALA A 85 -3.17 -17.71 -6.91
CA ALA A 85 -3.64 -19.05 -7.29
C ALA A 85 -3.21 -19.43 -8.71
N VAL A 86 -3.40 -18.53 -9.67
CA VAL A 86 -2.99 -18.75 -11.06
C VAL A 86 -1.47 -18.89 -11.17
N LEU A 87 -0.70 -17.96 -10.59
CA LEU A 87 0.77 -18.02 -10.69
C LEU A 87 1.35 -19.24 -9.97
N LYS A 88 0.83 -19.61 -8.80
CA LYS A 88 1.29 -20.80 -8.06
C LYS A 88 1.03 -22.10 -8.81
N LYS A 89 -0.10 -22.20 -9.51
CA LYS A 89 -0.39 -23.37 -10.36
C LYS A 89 0.64 -23.57 -11.47
N HIS A 90 1.23 -22.47 -11.94
CA HIS A 90 2.18 -22.43 -13.05
C HIS A 90 3.61 -22.09 -12.60
N GLU A 91 3.95 -22.21 -11.30
CA GLU A 91 5.23 -21.75 -10.75
C GLU A 91 6.45 -22.43 -11.41
N ILE A 92 6.36 -23.73 -11.67
CA ILE A 92 7.45 -24.51 -12.30
C ILE A 92 7.71 -24.04 -13.73
N GLU A 93 6.67 -23.79 -14.52
CA GLU A 93 6.80 -23.38 -15.92
C GLU A 93 7.13 -21.90 -16.10
N ILE A 94 6.78 -21.05 -15.12
CA ILE A 94 7.20 -19.65 -15.05
C ILE A 94 8.71 -19.55 -14.83
N GLY A 95 9.28 -20.46 -14.03
CA GLY A 95 10.73 -20.57 -13.84
C GLY A 95 11.33 -19.60 -12.83
N CYS A 96 10.52 -18.94 -12.00
CA CYS A 96 10.98 -18.12 -10.88
C CYS A 96 10.10 -18.35 -9.64
N LYS A 97 10.55 -17.90 -8.46
CA LYS A 97 9.79 -18.09 -7.21
C LYS A 97 8.51 -17.24 -7.21
N ILE A 98 7.40 -17.77 -6.70
CA ILE A 98 6.19 -17.00 -6.41
C ILE A 98 6.11 -16.80 -4.89
N VAL A 99 6.16 -15.54 -4.45
CA VAL A 99 6.17 -15.16 -3.03
C VAL A 99 4.77 -15.36 -2.43
N SER A 100 4.49 -16.59 -1.97
CA SER A 100 3.30 -16.97 -1.20
C SER A 100 3.46 -18.38 -0.62
N SER A 101 2.44 -18.84 0.11
CA SER A 101 2.31 -20.23 0.57
C SER A 101 2.11 -21.20 -0.60
N ASP A 102 2.13 -22.52 -0.33
CA ASP A 102 1.93 -23.55 -1.35
C ASP A 102 0.54 -23.48 -2.03
N LEU A 103 0.41 -24.18 -3.17
CA LEU A 103 -0.82 -24.13 -3.98
C LEU A 103 -2.05 -24.60 -3.19
N GLU A 104 -1.93 -25.65 -2.36
CA GLU A 104 -3.03 -26.15 -1.54
C GLU A 104 -3.53 -25.09 -0.56
N THR A 105 -2.62 -24.42 0.16
CA THR A 105 -2.95 -23.34 1.08
C THR A 105 -3.61 -22.17 0.37
N VAL A 106 -3.09 -21.79 -0.79
CA VAL A 106 -3.66 -20.72 -1.62
C VAL A 106 -5.07 -21.06 -2.07
N GLU A 107 -5.31 -22.29 -2.53
CA GLU A 107 -6.64 -22.74 -2.95
C GLU A 107 -7.65 -22.82 -1.79
N ILE A 108 -7.20 -23.19 -0.59
CA ILE A 108 -8.03 -23.16 0.62
C ILE A 108 -8.43 -21.71 0.93
N CYS A 109 -7.47 -20.78 0.93
CA CYS A 109 -7.71 -19.36 1.25
C CYS A 109 -8.59 -18.65 0.19
N LEU A 110 -8.48 -19.06 -1.08
CA LEU A 110 -9.23 -18.45 -2.18
C LEU A 110 -10.75 -18.66 -2.06
N SER A 111 -11.17 -19.80 -1.50
CA SER A 111 -12.59 -20.21 -1.40
C SER A 111 -13.05 -20.22 0.06
N LYS A 112 -14.06 -19.42 0.38
CA LYS A 112 -14.62 -19.32 1.74
C LYS A 112 -15.20 -20.66 2.21
N SER A 113 -15.90 -21.37 1.34
CA SER A 113 -16.46 -22.69 1.63
C SER A 113 -15.37 -23.73 1.90
N ARG A 114 -14.28 -23.73 1.12
CA ARG A 114 -13.10 -24.58 1.41
C ARG A 114 -12.45 -24.20 2.73
N THR A 115 -12.26 -22.91 3.01
CA THR A 115 -11.75 -22.42 4.30
C THR A 115 -12.61 -22.94 5.46
N TYR A 116 -13.93 -22.76 5.40
CA TYR A 116 -14.82 -23.24 6.46
C TYR A 116 -14.80 -24.75 6.61
N LYS A 117 -14.81 -25.49 5.51
CA LYS A 117 -14.73 -26.96 5.55
C LYS A 117 -13.43 -27.43 6.18
N THR A 118 -12.30 -26.82 5.85
CA THR A 118 -10.97 -27.18 6.37
C THR A 118 -10.84 -26.88 7.86
N LEU A 119 -11.44 -25.77 8.32
CA LEU A 119 -11.31 -25.28 9.69
C LEU A 119 -12.48 -25.66 10.61
N LYS A 120 -13.52 -26.30 10.09
CA LYS A 120 -14.64 -26.80 10.89
C LYS A 120 -14.11 -27.72 12.00
N GLY A 121 -14.49 -27.40 13.24
CA GLY A 121 -14.03 -28.13 14.44
C GLY A 121 -12.61 -27.78 14.91
N THR A 122 -11.86 -26.96 14.16
CA THR A 122 -10.57 -26.41 14.60
C THR A 122 -10.78 -25.07 15.31
N VAL A 123 -11.63 -24.24 14.74
CA VAL A 123 -11.97 -22.87 15.16
C VAL A 123 -13.43 -22.59 14.75
N ASN A 124 -14.04 -21.54 15.31
CA ASN A 124 -15.42 -21.22 14.97
C ASN A 124 -15.53 -20.74 13.52
N THR A 125 -16.42 -21.39 12.78
CA THR A 125 -16.80 -21.04 11.41
C THR A 125 -18.26 -20.68 11.39
N PRO A 126 -18.69 -19.73 10.55
CA PRO A 126 -20.08 -19.32 10.52
C PRO A 126 -20.94 -20.50 10.07
N LYS A 127 -22.16 -20.57 10.57
CA LYS A 127 -23.18 -21.46 10.03
C LYS A 127 -23.42 -21.08 8.57
N VAL A 128 -23.27 -22.05 7.68
CA VAL A 128 -23.58 -21.94 6.26
C VAL A 128 -24.93 -22.60 6.02
N TYR A 129 -25.76 -21.98 5.18
CA TYR A 129 -27.10 -22.45 4.88
C TYR A 129 -27.21 -22.79 3.40
N GLU A 130 -27.94 -23.87 3.09
CA GLU A 130 -28.54 -24.00 1.78
C GLU A 130 -29.73 -23.04 1.68
N GLN A 131 -29.98 -22.49 0.49
CA GLN A 131 -31.00 -21.44 0.31
C GLN A 131 -32.38 -21.84 0.87
N HIS A 132 -32.78 -23.08 0.67
CA HIS A 132 -34.10 -23.60 1.06
C HIS A 132 -34.23 -23.85 2.57
N GLU A 133 -33.12 -23.86 3.31
CA GLU A 133 -33.07 -24.05 4.76
C GLU A 133 -33.19 -22.72 5.52
N ILE A 134 -33.10 -21.58 4.83
CA ILE A 134 -33.08 -20.26 5.45
C ILE A 134 -34.50 -19.87 5.90
N ASN A 135 -34.71 -19.88 7.20
CA ASN A 135 -35.95 -19.50 7.87
C ASN A 135 -35.79 -18.38 8.92
N ILE A 136 -34.55 -18.04 9.28
CA ILE A 136 -34.20 -16.99 10.25
C ILE A 136 -33.40 -15.91 9.51
N PHE A 137 -33.76 -14.65 9.74
CA PHE A 137 -33.15 -13.47 9.13
C PHE A 137 -32.64 -12.51 10.22
N PRO A 138 -31.61 -11.69 9.94
CA PRO A 138 -30.94 -11.57 8.65
C PRO A 138 -29.90 -12.67 8.38
N VAL A 139 -29.61 -12.92 7.10
CA VAL A 139 -28.49 -13.77 6.64
C VAL A 139 -27.53 -12.98 5.77
N PHE A 140 -26.27 -13.40 5.74
CA PHE A 140 -25.23 -12.73 4.99
C PHE A 140 -24.89 -13.50 3.72
N ALA A 141 -25.18 -12.91 2.57
CA ALA A 141 -24.87 -13.48 1.25
C ALA A 141 -23.53 -12.94 0.73
N LYS A 142 -22.67 -13.81 0.21
CA LYS A 142 -21.39 -13.44 -0.38
C LYS A 142 -20.92 -14.44 -1.44
N PRO A 143 -20.10 -14.03 -2.41
CA PRO A 143 -19.49 -15.00 -3.33
C PRO A 143 -18.45 -15.85 -2.60
N ASP A 144 -18.38 -17.13 -3.00
CA ASP A 144 -17.41 -18.06 -2.44
C ASP A 144 -15.96 -17.59 -2.69
N ILE A 145 -15.67 -17.24 -3.94
CA ILE A 145 -14.42 -16.61 -4.38
C ILE A 145 -14.70 -15.14 -4.70
N GLY A 146 -13.99 -14.22 -4.07
CA GLY A 146 -14.18 -12.78 -4.30
C GLY A 146 -13.35 -11.91 -3.37
N TYR A 147 -13.34 -10.61 -3.64
CA TYR A 147 -12.55 -9.61 -2.90
C TYR A 147 -13.29 -8.27 -2.80
N GLY A 148 -12.86 -7.42 -1.87
CA GLY A 148 -13.33 -6.03 -1.76
C GLY A 148 -14.84 -5.88 -1.52
N SER A 149 -15.46 -6.82 -0.82
CA SER A 149 -16.92 -6.87 -0.55
C SER A 149 -17.82 -6.81 -1.80
N ARG A 150 -17.31 -7.13 -2.99
CA ARG A 150 -18.14 -7.21 -4.20
C ARG A 150 -19.08 -8.40 -4.12
N GLY A 151 -20.35 -8.19 -4.47
CA GLY A 151 -21.38 -9.23 -4.43
C GLY A 151 -21.81 -9.64 -3.01
N VAL A 152 -21.47 -8.84 -2.00
CA VAL A 152 -21.89 -9.09 -0.61
C VAL A 152 -23.19 -8.35 -0.31
N LYS A 153 -24.14 -9.01 0.36
CA LYS A 153 -25.42 -8.42 0.74
C LYS A 153 -25.92 -8.98 2.07
N LEU A 154 -26.38 -8.10 2.97
CA LEU A 154 -27.20 -8.48 4.11
C LEU A 154 -28.63 -8.67 3.61
N ILE A 155 -29.18 -9.87 3.78
CA ILE A 155 -30.53 -10.23 3.37
C ILE A 155 -31.39 -10.27 4.63
N THR A 156 -32.41 -9.42 4.68
CA THR A 156 -33.23 -9.17 5.87
C THR A 156 -34.60 -9.82 5.81
N SER A 157 -35.00 -10.39 4.66
CA SER A 157 -36.28 -11.08 4.50
C SER A 157 -36.25 -12.20 3.46
N LYS A 158 -37.26 -13.06 3.51
CA LYS A 158 -37.46 -14.14 2.53
C LYS A 158 -37.64 -13.62 1.10
N GLN A 159 -38.37 -12.52 0.93
CA GLN A 159 -38.55 -11.90 -0.38
C GLN A 159 -37.20 -11.44 -0.96
N GLU A 160 -36.37 -10.77 -0.15
CA GLU A 160 -35.03 -10.35 -0.59
C GLU A 160 -34.14 -11.53 -0.96
N LEU A 161 -34.27 -12.66 -0.25
CA LEU A 161 -33.55 -13.90 -0.55
C LEU A 161 -33.92 -14.44 -1.94
N GLU A 162 -35.21 -14.56 -2.23
CA GLU A 162 -35.73 -15.06 -3.50
C GLU A 162 -35.33 -14.17 -4.68
N GLU A 163 -35.36 -12.84 -4.50
CA GLU A 163 -34.90 -11.89 -5.51
C GLU A 163 -33.38 -11.98 -5.73
N HIS A 164 -32.61 -12.12 -4.66
CA HIS A 164 -31.15 -12.21 -4.72
C HIS A 164 -30.70 -13.49 -5.43
N SER A 165 -31.30 -14.64 -5.10
CA SER A 165 -30.93 -15.94 -5.66
C SER A 165 -31.23 -16.05 -7.15
N LYS A 166 -32.27 -15.37 -7.64
CA LYS A 166 -32.59 -15.34 -9.08
C LYS A 166 -31.51 -14.61 -9.89
N LYS A 167 -30.86 -13.61 -9.30
CA LYS A 167 -29.87 -12.76 -9.97
C LYS A 167 -28.42 -13.24 -9.80
N ASN A 168 -28.13 -13.95 -8.72
CA ASN A 168 -26.77 -14.33 -8.35
C ASN A 168 -26.65 -15.84 -8.22
N LYS A 169 -25.71 -16.43 -8.97
CA LYS A 169 -25.34 -17.85 -8.86
C LYS A 169 -24.10 -18.00 -7.97
N ASN A 170 -23.88 -19.19 -7.41
CA ASN A 170 -22.71 -19.52 -6.58
C ASN A 170 -22.52 -18.61 -5.37
N VAL A 171 -23.61 -18.35 -4.65
CA VAL A 171 -23.65 -17.53 -3.43
C VAL A 171 -23.52 -18.43 -2.22
N LEU A 172 -22.66 -18.03 -1.29
CA LEU A 172 -22.59 -18.61 0.05
C LEU A 172 -23.48 -17.79 0.99
N TYR A 173 -24.47 -18.44 1.59
CA TYR A 173 -25.31 -17.86 2.62
C TYR A 173 -24.79 -18.26 4.00
N CYS A 174 -24.43 -17.28 4.81
CA CYS A 174 -23.91 -17.47 6.15
C CYS A 174 -24.81 -16.81 7.19
N GLU A 175 -24.66 -17.22 8.45
CA GLU A 175 -25.24 -16.46 9.56
C GLU A 175 -24.73 -15.02 9.58
N TYR A 176 -25.56 -14.13 10.08
CA TYR A 176 -25.17 -12.75 10.27
C TYR A 176 -24.41 -12.61 11.59
N LEU A 177 -23.14 -12.22 11.51
CA LEU A 177 -22.32 -11.88 12.67
C LEU A 177 -22.45 -10.37 12.92
N SER A 178 -23.02 -9.97 14.05
CA SER A 178 -23.42 -8.59 14.33
C SER A 178 -22.36 -7.75 15.03
N GLY A 179 -21.39 -8.38 15.71
CA GLY A 179 -20.43 -7.69 16.58
C GLY A 179 -19.20 -7.13 15.87
N ASP A 180 -18.16 -6.83 16.66
CA ASP A 180 -16.94 -6.20 16.17
C ASP A 180 -16.16 -7.06 15.16
N GLU A 181 -15.59 -6.39 14.15
CA GLU A 181 -14.79 -7.02 13.09
C GLU A 181 -13.29 -6.74 13.30
N TYR A 182 -12.49 -7.79 13.18
CA TYR A 182 -11.05 -7.78 13.40
C TYR A 182 -10.31 -8.39 12.22
N THR A 183 -9.04 -8.00 12.06
CA THR A 183 -8.07 -8.75 11.26
C THR A 183 -6.89 -9.08 12.16
N VAL A 184 -6.40 -10.32 12.08
CA VAL A 184 -5.13 -10.71 12.71
C VAL A 184 -4.10 -10.87 11.60
N ASP A 185 -3.17 -9.93 11.51
CA ASP A 185 -2.06 -10.03 10.57
C ASP A 185 -1.04 -11.05 11.13
N CYS A 186 -0.53 -11.96 10.30
CA CYS A 186 0.33 -13.06 10.71
C CYS A 186 1.55 -13.21 9.79
N PHE A 187 2.62 -13.81 10.31
CA PHE A 187 3.78 -14.23 9.51
C PHE A 187 4.28 -15.60 9.95
N THR A 188 4.41 -16.51 8.99
CA THR A 188 4.91 -17.88 9.19
C THR A 188 6.16 -18.07 8.35
N ASP A 189 7.23 -18.58 8.94
CA ASP A 189 8.51 -18.78 8.24
C ASP A 189 8.51 -20.03 7.33
N LYS A 190 9.61 -20.24 6.60
CA LYS A 190 9.86 -21.39 5.72
C LYS A 190 9.83 -22.75 6.44
N LYS A 191 9.91 -22.77 7.78
CA LYS A 191 9.82 -23.96 8.62
C LYS A 191 8.39 -24.23 9.10
N GLY A 192 7.43 -23.38 8.72
CA GLY A 192 6.03 -23.47 9.13
C GLY A 192 5.78 -22.94 10.54
N LYS A 193 6.75 -22.25 11.16
CA LYS A 193 6.61 -21.69 12.50
C LYS A 193 5.92 -20.33 12.41
N LEU A 194 4.82 -20.17 13.15
CA LEU A 194 4.18 -18.86 13.33
C LEU A 194 5.12 -17.95 14.15
N MET A 195 5.69 -16.95 13.50
CA MET A 195 6.67 -16.04 14.10
C MET A 195 6.04 -14.76 14.65
N PHE A 196 4.88 -14.37 14.14
CA PHE A 196 4.20 -13.14 14.52
C PHE A 196 2.70 -13.20 14.28
N TYR A 197 1.95 -12.54 15.17
CA TYR A 197 0.54 -12.22 14.98
C TYR A 197 0.24 -10.85 15.59
N LEU A 198 -0.69 -10.10 14.99
CA LEU A 198 -1.15 -8.80 15.50
C LEU A 198 -2.64 -8.60 15.23
N PRO A 199 -3.50 -8.68 16.26
CA PRO A 199 -4.92 -8.38 16.11
C PRO A 199 -5.17 -6.88 16.04
N ARG A 200 -6.06 -6.49 15.13
CA ARG A 200 -6.47 -5.10 14.93
C ARG A 200 -7.96 -5.01 14.60
N GLN A 201 -8.65 -4.08 15.25
CA GLN A 201 -10.07 -3.82 15.02
C GLN A 201 -10.24 -2.99 13.75
N ARG A 202 -11.29 -3.28 12.98
CA ARG A 202 -11.65 -2.57 11.75
C ARG A 202 -12.76 -1.56 12.05
N ARG A 203 -12.43 -0.43 12.69
CA ARG A 203 -13.39 0.58 13.15
C ARG A 203 -14.18 1.25 12.03
N ARG A 204 -13.55 1.48 10.87
CA ARG A 204 -14.22 2.05 9.68
C ARG A 204 -13.89 1.25 8.44
N ILE A 205 -14.92 0.80 7.74
CA ILE A 205 -14.82 0.00 6.52
C ILE A 205 -15.48 0.77 5.38
N GLN A 206 -14.80 0.86 4.24
CA GLN A 206 -15.32 1.48 3.02
C GLN A 206 -15.00 0.58 1.83
N LYS A 207 -16.03 0.16 1.07
CA LYS A 207 -15.89 -0.75 -0.09
C LYS A 207 -15.07 -2.02 0.24
N GLY A 208 -15.30 -2.61 1.40
CA GLY A 208 -14.60 -3.81 1.89
C GLY A 208 -13.17 -3.61 2.40
N ILE A 209 -12.69 -2.36 2.37
CA ILE A 209 -11.35 -1.99 2.82
C ILE A 209 -11.46 -1.31 4.19
N SER A 210 -10.64 -1.74 5.16
CA SER A 210 -10.55 -1.06 6.45
C SER A 210 -9.75 0.23 6.30
N VAL A 211 -10.46 1.36 6.27
CA VAL A 211 -9.87 2.71 6.13
C VAL A 211 -9.48 3.31 7.47
N ASN A 212 -10.04 2.82 8.57
CA ASN A 212 -9.53 3.05 9.92
C ASN A 212 -9.35 1.72 10.64
N THR A 213 -8.17 1.48 11.22
CA THR A 213 -7.86 0.30 12.03
C THR A 213 -6.93 0.66 13.17
N ILE A 214 -7.12 0.01 14.31
CA ILE A 214 -6.28 0.17 15.50
C ILE A 214 -5.87 -1.20 16.02
N GLU A 215 -4.65 -1.30 16.54
CA GLU A 215 -4.19 -2.46 17.30
C GLU A 215 -5.10 -2.72 18.51
N VAL A 216 -5.30 -4.01 18.82
CA VAL A 216 -6.08 -4.45 19.98
C VAL A 216 -5.18 -5.32 20.86
N PRO A 217 -5.16 -5.13 22.18
CA PRO A 217 -4.43 -6.03 23.07
C PRO A 217 -5.09 -7.41 23.14
N ASP A 218 -4.30 -8.46 23.04
CA ASP A 218 -4.76 -9.86 23.18
C ASP A 218 -4.56 -10.38 24.60
N ASN A 219 -5.08 -9.65 25.59
CA ASN A 219 -4.84 -9.94 27.01
C ASN A 219 -5.31 -11.34 27.45
N LYS A 220 -6.33 -11.88 26.76
CA LYS A 220 -6.88 -13.22 27.03
C LYS A 220 -6.29 -14.31 26.13
N GLY A 221 -5.44 -13.96 25.15
CA GLY A 221 -4.83 -14.91 24.21
C GLY A 221 -5.79 -15.54 23.21
N GLU A 222 -7.01 -15.01 23.04
CA GLU A 222 -8.03 -15.62 22.18
C GLU A 222 -7.67 -15.51 20.70
N PHE A 223 -7.02 -14.41 20.29
CA PHE A 223 -6.55 -14.25 18.92
C PHE A 223 -5.37 -15.18 18.66
N LYS A 224 -4.43 -15.26 19.59
CA LYS A 224 -3.28 -16.17 19.56
C LYS A 224 -3.71 -17.61 19.36
N GLU A 225 -4.63 -18.10 20.20
CA GLU A 225 -5.11 -19.48 20.14
C GLU A 225 -5.73 -19.80 18.78
N ILE A 226 -6.53 -18.88 18.23
CA ILE A 226 -7.14 -19.04 16.91
C ILE A 226 -6.06 -19.15 15.83
N VAL A 227 -5.09 -18.22 15.78
CA VAL A 227 -4.08 -18.22 14.71
C VAL A 227 -3.11 -19.39 14.82
N GLU A 228 -2.77 -19.83 16.02
CA GLU A 228 -1.94 -21.04 16.24
C GLU A 228 -2.67 -22.29 15.74
N ARG A 229 -3.96 -22.44 16.05
CA ARG A 229 -4.77 -23.57 15.56
C ARG A 229 -4.91 -23.56 14.04
N ILE A 230 -5.13 -22.39 13.43
CA ILE A 230 -5.19 -22.26 11.98
C ILE A 230 -3.82 -22.62 11.35
N ASN A 231 -2.71 -22.09 11.88
CA ASN A 231 -1.36 -22.37 11.36
C ASN A 231 -0.96 -23.85 11.51
N ASN A 232 -1.43 -24.53 12.56
CA ASN A 232 -1.21 -25.96 12.73
C ASN A 232 -2.04 -26.80 11.74
N ARG A 233 -3.16 -26.26 11.23
CA ARG A 233 -4.08 -26.95 10.33
C ARG A 233 -3.76 -26.71 8.85
N ILE A 234 -3.22 -25.54 8.51
CA ILE A 234 -2.93 -25.06 7.15
C ILE A 234 -1.47 -24.62 7.06
N LYS A 235 -0.76 -25.03 6.01
CA LYS A 235 0.68 -24.81 5.84
C LYS A 235 1.00 -23.42 5.26
N PHE A 236 0.98 -22.41 6.12
CA PHE A 236 1.40 -21.07 5.70
C PHE A 236 2.92 -20.94 5.54
N ARG A 237 3.29 -20.05 4.62
CA ARG A 237 4.64 -19.50 4.46
C ARG A 237 4.52 -18.05 3.99
N GLY A 238 5.30 -17.16 4.59
CA GLY A 238 5.21 -15.72 4.40
C GLY A 238 4.07 -15.10 5.21
N ALA A 239 3.68 -13.88 4.83
CA ALA A 239 2.61 -13.15 5.48
C ALA A 239 1.22 -13.65 5.08
N TRP A 240 0.31 -13.73 6.04
CA TRP A 240 -1.09 -14.10 5.85
C TRP A 240 -1.97 -13.34 6.85
N PHE A 241 -3.29 -13.37 6.70
CA PHE A 241 -4.18 -12.86 7.74
C PHE A 241 -5.44 -13.71 7.87
N VAL A 242 -6.07 -13.63 9.03
CA VAL A 242 -7.44 -14.08 9.26
C VAL A 242 -8.32 -12.89 9.62
N GLN A 243 -9.51 -12.81 9.02
CA GLN A 243 -10.55 -11.88 9.43
C GLN A 243 -11.55 -12.60 10.33
N LEU A 244 -11.87 -11.97 11.44
CA LEU A 244 -12.74 -12.51 12.48
C LEU A 244 -13.85 -11.50 12.76
N LYS A 245 -15.03 -11.98 13.14
CA LYS A 245 -16.11 -11.14 13.63
C LYS A 245 -16.79 -11.80 14.82
N ARG A 246 -17.22 -10.99 15.79
CA ARG A 246 -17.97 -11.48 16.95
C ARG A 246 -19.39 -11.87 16.54
N ASP A 247 -19.81 -13.05 16.99
CA ASP A 247 -21.22 -13.44 16.97
C ASP A 247 -22.00 -12.79 18.14
N ASP A 248 -23.30 -13.11 18.25
CA ASP A 248 -24.18 -12.58 19.30
C ASP A 248 -23.80 -13.05 20.72
N ASN A 249 -22.99 -14.12 20.83
CA ASN A 249 -22.44 -14.62 22.09
C ASN A 249 -21.04 -14.04 22.39
N ASN A 250 -20.60 -13.06 21.59
CA ASN A 250 -19.28 -12.43 21.67
C ASN A 250 -18.12 -13.43 21.44
N ILE A 251 -18.34 -14.45 20.61
CA ILE A 251 -17.32 -15.44 20.21
C ILE A 251 -16.74 -15.02 18.85
N LEU A 252 -15.41 -15.08 18.70
CA LEU A 252 -14.73 -14.83 17.42
C LEU A 252 -15.00 -15.95 16.43
N THR A 253 -15.56 -15.58 15.28
CA THR A 253 -15.91 -16.49 14.18
C THR A 253 -15.25 -16.02 12.88
N ILE A 254 -14.74 -16.97 12.09
CA ILE A 254 -13.96 -16.67 10.88
C ILE A 254 -14.82 -16.12 9.75
N LEU A 255 -14.40 -14.99 9.18
CA LEU A 255 -14.95 -14.45 7.95
C LEU A 255 -14.21 -14.95 6.72
N GLU A 256 -12.89 -14.78 6.69
CA GLU A 256 -12.01 -15.17 5.59
C GLU A 256 -10.56 -15.28 6.05
N ILE A 257 -9.74 -15.92 5.23
CA ILE A 257 -8.28 -16.02 5.39
C ILE A 257 -7.65 -15.73 4.04
N ALA A 258 -6.47 -15.12 4.02
CA ALA A 258 -5.69 -14.94 2.80
C ALA A 258 -4.23 -15.32 3.01
N ALA A 259 -3.63 -16.00 2.02
CA ALA A 259 -2.20 -16.35 1.98
C ALA A 259 -1.30 -15.18 1.54
N ARG A 260 -1.65 -13.98 2.01
CA ARG A 260 -0.96 -12.70 1.80
C ARG A 260 -1.33 -11.74 2.93
N PHE A 261 -0.59 -10.65 3.07
CA PHE A 261 -0.99 -9.57 3.97
C PHE A 261 -2.14 -8.72 3.39
N GLY A 262 -2.81 -7.95 4.25
CA GLY A 262 -3.90 -7.06 3.89
C GLY A 262 -3.44 -5.61 3.66
N GLY A 263 -4.22 -4.80 2.93
CA GLY A 263 -3.82 -3.40 2.67
C GLY A 263 -3.58 -2.55 3.93
N SER A 264 -4.29 -2.83 5.03
CA SER A 264 -4.08 -2.14 6.32
C SER A 264 -2.98 -2.77 7.18
N SER A 265 -2.26 -3.79 6.69
CA SER A 265 -1.10 -4.37 7.38
C SER A 265 0.11 -3.42 7.39
N SER A 266 0.00 -2.24 6.77
CA SER A 266 0.91 -1.11 7.00
C SER A 266 1.03 -0.74 8.48
N LEU A 267 0.02 -1.04 9.29
CA LEU A 267 0.07 -0.94 10.75
C LEU A 267 1.21 -1.80 11.33
N SER A 268 1.36 -3.05 10.88
CA SER A 268 2.44 -3.94 11.31
C SER A 268 3.82 -3.39 10.89
N ARG A 269 3.93 -2.83 9.68
CA ARG A 269 5.17 -2.15 9.24
C ARG A 269 5.50 -0.93 10.11
N ALA A 270 4.48 -0.16 10.50
CA ALA A 270 4.66 0.96 11.41
C ALA A 270 5.16 0.51 12.79
N LYS A 271 5.00 -0.77 13.18
CA LYS A 271 5.60 -1.35 14.40
C LYS A 271 6.97 -1.98 14.19
N GLY A 272 7.57 -1.85 13.00
CA GLY A 272 8.84 -2.47 12.65
C GLY A 272 8.74 -3.84 11.96
N VAL A 273 7.54 -4.41 11.84
CA VAL A 273 7.33 -5.73 11.22
C VAL A 273 7.01 -5.58 9.74
N ASN A 274 8.06 -5.61 8.91
CA ASN A 274 7.93 -5.44 7.46
C ASN A 274 7.63 -6.77 6.75
N PHE A 275 6.34 -7.11 6.62
CA PHE A 275 5.90 -8.36 5.98
C PHE A 275 6.40 -8.57 4.56
N SER A 276 6.55 -7.51 3.76
CA SER A 276 7.01 -7.64 2.38
C SER A 276 8.47 -8.05 2.33
N LEU A 277 9.33 -7.41 3.14
CA LEU A 277 10.75 -7.80 3.24
C LEU A 277 10.90 -9.18 3.86
N LEU A 278 10.19 -9.47 4.95
CA LEU A 278 10.23 -10.78 5.61
C LEU A 278 9.82 -11.89 4.63
N SER A 279 8.74 -11.71 3.86
CA SER A 279 8.29 -12.70 2.88
C SER A 279 9.28 -12.89 1.73
N LEU A 280 9.98 -11.82 1.30
CA LEU A 280 11.02 -11.91 0.27
C LEU A 280 12.26 -12.65 0.77
N TYR A 281 12.79 -12.28 1.94
CA TYR A 281 13.92 -12.98 2.54
C TYR A 281 13.59 -14.45 2.80
N ASP A 282 12.41 -14.72 3.36
CA ASP A 282 11.94 -16.08 3.58
C ASP A 282 11.82 -16.87 2.27
N ALA A 283 11.24 -16.28 1.21
CA ALA A 283 11.11 -16.93 -0.10
C ALA A 283 12.47 -17.30 -0.71
N PHE A 284 13.51 -16.49 -0.46
CA PHE A 284 14.89 -16.79 -0.85
C PHE A 284 15.66 -17.61 0.20
N ASP A 285 14.94 -18.24 1.12
CA ASP A 285 15.42 -19.21 2.09
C ASP A 285 16.41 -18.62 3.12
N TYR A 286 16.40 -17.30 3.33
CA TYR A 286 17.08 -16.66 4.46
C TYR A 286 16.35 -16.97 5.78
N GLU A 287 17.07 -17.01 6.89
CA GLU A 287 16.44 -17.02 8.21
C GLU A 287 15.91 -15.61 8.53
N THR A 288 14.73 -15.54 9.15
CA THR A 288 14.08 -14.27 9.50
C THR A 288 13.83 -14.20 10.99
N GLU A 289 14.11 -13.04 11.59
CA GLU A 289 13.75 -12.70 12.96
C GLU A 289 12.86 -11.45 12.96
N ILE A 290 12.09 -11.28 14.02
CA ILE A 290 11.11 -10.21 14.13
C ILE A 290 11.45 -9.32 15.33
N ILE A 291 11.58 -8.03 15.04
CA ILE A 291 11.69 -6.98 16.05
C ILE A 291 10.41 -6.16 15.96
N GLN A 292 9.71 -6.03 17.08
CA GLN A 292 8.48 -5.25 17.19
C GLN A 292 8.67 -4.13 18.20
N ASN A 293 8.37 -2.90 17.79
CA ASN A 293 8.39 -1.75 18.68
C ASN A 293 7.16 -1.75 19.61
N ASN A 294 7.37 -1.28 20.84
CA ASN A 294 6.34 -1.26 21.89
C ASN A 294 5.60 0.09 21.94
N TYR A 295 4.74 0.35 20.96
CA TYR A 295 3.74 1.41 20.97
C TYR A 295 2.48 0.98 20.21
N VAL A 296 1.36 1.64 20.49
CA VAL A 296 0.08 1.41 19.81
C VAL A 296 0.03 2.23 18.52
N VAL A 297 -0.49 1.62 17.45
CA VAL A 297 -0.68 2.29 16.17
C VAL A 297 -2.16 2.31 15.81
N GLU A 298 -2.66 3.47 15.43
CA GLU A 298 -3.91 3.65 14.70
C GLU A 298 -3.58 4.13 13.29
N VAL A 299 -4.19 3.50 12.28
CA VAL A 299 -4.03 3.87 10.87
C VAL A 299 -5.36 4.41 10.36
N ASP A 300 -5.34 5.62 9.83
CA ASP A 300 -6.44 6.22 9.06
C ASP A 300 -5.96 6.50 7.63
N ARG A 301 -6.72 6.05 6.63
CA ARG A 301 -6.35 6.11 5.21
C ARG A 301 -7.29 6.99 4.42
N ALA A 302 -6.70 7.77 3.53
CA ALA A 302 -7.35 8.57 2.51
C ALA A 302 -6.66 8.40 1.16
N LEU A 303 -7.30 8.89 0.09
CA LEU A 303 -6.67 8.96 -1.23
C LEU A 303 -5.60 10.05 -1.25
N ASN A 304 -4.50 9.78 -1.94
CA ASN A 304 -3.42 10.74 -2.18
C ASN A 304 -3.21 10.95 -3.68
N ASN A 305 -2.80 12.16 -4.07
CA ASN A 305 -2.52 12.48 -5.47
C ASN A 305 -1.07 12.16 -5.82
N LYS A 306 -0.84 11.84 -7.10
CA LYS A 306 0.47 11.83 -7.73
C LYS A 306 0.37 12.50 -9.09
N TYR A 307 1.40 13.27 -9.42
CA TYR A 307 1.39 14.14 -10.58
C TYR A 307 2.49 13.71 -11.56
N LYS A 308 2.17 13.78 -12.85
CA LYS A 308 3.15 13.73 -13.93
C LYS A 308 2.96 15.02 -14.72
N ILE A 309 3.91 15.93 -14.56
CA ILE A 309 3.89 17.23 -15.22
C ILE A 309 4.89 17.24 -16.36
N ASP A 310 4.52 17.86 -17.48
CA ASP A 310 5.41 18.11 -18.61
C ASP A 310 6.14 19.45 -18.40
N LEU A 311 7.06 19.45 -17.43
CA LEU A 311 7.82 20.64 -17.04
C LEU A 311 9.30 20.29 -16.87
N SER A 312 10.17 21.03 -17.57
CA SER A 312 11.62 20.89 -17.48
C SER A 312 12.24 22.21 -17.02
N TYR A 313 13.19 22.11 -16.09
CA TYR A 313 13.93 23.23 -15.53
C TYR A 313 15.29 22.74 -15.00
N ASN A 314 16.27 23.63 -14.95
CA ASN A 314 17.60 23.36 -14.39
C ASN A 314 17.97 24.30 -13.23
N GLU A 315 17.07 25.20 -12.84
CA GLU A 315 17.22 26.06 -11.67
C GLU A 315 15.88 26.31 -10.97
N VAL A 316 15.89 26.32 -9.65
CA VAL A 316 14.77 26.68 -8.79
C VAL A 316 15.10 27.97 -8.07
N PHE A 317 14.33 29.02 -8.31
CA PHE A 317 14.30 30.20 -7.46
C PHE A 317 13.27 29.97 -6.36
N VAL A 318 13.65 30.19 -5.11
CA VAL A 318 12.78 29.94 -3.96
C VAL A 318 12.86 31.08 -2.97
N ASP A 319 11.71 31.55 -2.46
CA ASP A 319 11.68 32.52 -1.37
C ASP A 319 11.94 31.87 -0.02
N PHE A 320 12.42 32.67 0.94
CA PHE A 320 12.65 32.24 2.31
C PHE A 320 11.40 32.33 3.18
N ASP A 321 10.80 33.51 3.28
CA ASP A 321 9.70 33.82 4.19
C ASP A 321 8.39 33.25 3.64
N ASP A 322 7.55 32.69 4.51
CA ASP A 322 6.27 32.05 4.17
C ASP A 322 6.36 30.92 3.11
N CYS A 323 7.58 30.53 2.72
CA CYS A 323 7.90 29.45 1.78
C CYS A 323 8.76 28.37 2.44
N ILE A 324 10.06 28.62 2.59
CA ILE A 324 10.98 27.74 3.31
C ILE A 324 10.68 27.78 4.81
N LEU A 325 10.37 28.97 5.32
CA LEU A 325 10.03 29.21 6.71
C LEU A 325 8.56 29.62 6.84
N ILE A 326 7.72 28.73 7.35
CA ILE A 326 6.30 28.99 7.59
C ILE A 326 6.08 29.05 9.10
N LYS A 327 5.64 30.20 9.62
CA LYS A 327 5.39 30.40 11.07
C LYS A 327 6.58 29.98 11.95
N GLU A 328 7.79 30.39 11.57
CA GLU A 328 9.06 30.08 12.24
C GLU A 328 9.50 28.60 12.19
N GLU A 329 8.78 27.74 11.47
CA GLU A 329 9.12 26.34 11.25
C GLU A 329 9.54 26.09 9.79
N ILE A 330 10.45 25.14 9.60
CA ILE A 330 10.90 24.74 8.27
C ILE A 330 9.79 23.95 7.56
N ASN A 331 9.44 24.37 6.35
CA ASN A 331 8.57 23.62 5.45
C ASN A 331 9.30 22.37 4.93
N THR A 332 9.09 21.25 5.62
CA THR A 332 9.78 19.99 5.33
C THR A 332 9.49 19.42 3.94
N ASN A 333 8.32 19.68 3.36
CA ASN A 333 8.00 19.27 1.99
C ASN A 333 8.84 20.05 0.97
N LEU A 334 8.97 21.38 1.17
CA LEU A 334 9.79 22.21 0.30
C LEU A 334 11.28 21.85 0.43
N ILE A 335 11.77 21.57 1.64
CA ILE A 335 13.13 21.06 1.84
C ILE A 335 13.33 19.71 1.13
N ALA A 336 12.38 18.78 1.27
CA ALA A 336 12.44 17.49 0.56
C ALA A 336 12.53 17.69 -0.96
N PHE A 337 11.73 18.60 -1.52
CA PHE A 337 11.79 18.98 -2.92
C PHE A 337 13.16 19.58 -3.32
N ILE A 338 13.70 20.52 -2.52
CA ILE A 338 15.01 21.12 -2.76
C ILE A 338 16.11 20.04 -2.84
N PHE A 339 16.13 19.09 -1.90
CA PHE A 339 17.11 18.00 -1.93
C PHE A 339 16.89 17.02 -3.10
N GLN A 340 15.65 16.84 -3.57
CA GLN A 340 15.39 16.10 -4.81
C GLN A 340 15.96 16.83 -6.03
N CYS A 341 15.84 18.15 -6.10
CA CYS A 341 16.47 18.96 -7.13
C CYS A 341 18.00 18.84 -7.09
N ILE A 342 18.61 18.93 -5.91
CA ILE A 342 20.07 18.73 -5.73
C ILE A 342 20.49 17.35 -6.25
N ASN A 343 19.78 16.27 -5.89
CA ASN A 343 20.05 14.92 -6.39
C ASN A 343 19.93 14.80 -7.92
N ARG A 344 19.15 15.68 -8.56
CA ARG A 344 18.95 15.76 -10.02
C ARG A 344 19.92 16.76 -10.67
N ASN A 345 20.88 17.32 -9.93
CA ASN A 345 21.78 18.40 -10.37
C ASN A 345 21.04 19.65 -10.87
N ILE A 346 19.90 19.97 -10.26
CA ILE A 346 19.14 21.21 -10.50
C ILE A 346 19.62 22.24 -9.49
N LYS A 347 20.01 23.41 -9.99
CA LYS A 347 20.55 24.51 -9.20
C LYS A 347 19.48 25.13 -8.30
N ILE A 348 19.84 25.53 -7.08
CA ILE A 348 18.93 26.15 -6.11
C ILE A 348 19.41 27.57 -5.81
N THR A 349 18.58 28.55 -6.13
CA THR A 349 18.83 29.96 -5.86
C THR A 349 17.82 30.48 -4.85
N LEU A 350 18.29 30.90 -3.67
CA LEU A 350 17.46 31.62 -2.72
C LEU A 350 17.24 33.05 -3.24
N LEU A 351 15.99 33.46 -3.39
CA LEU A 351 15.60 34.78 -3.87
C LEU A 351 14.59 35.40 -2.90
N THR A 352 15.09 36.22 -1.98
CA THR A 352 14.29 36.67 -0.83
C THR A 352 14.37 38.16 -0.54
N ARG A 353 13.29 38.69 0.05
CA ARG A 353 13.20 40.03 0.64
C ARG A 353 13.27 40.01 2.18
N HIS A 354 13.89 38.96 2.75
CA HIS A 354 13.94 38.78 4.19
C HIS A 354 14.36 40.04 4.95
N LYS A 355 13.68 40.38 6.03
CA LYS A 355 13.94 41.64 6.74
C LYS A 355 15.32 41.65 7.41
N ASN A 356 15.76 40.51 7.93
CA ASN A 356 17.00 40.39 8.71
C ASN A 356 18.16 39.92 7.82
N ASP A 357 19.33 39.78 8.42
CA ASP A 357 20.47 39.13 7.77
C ASP A 357 20.13 37.68 7.40
N ILE A 358 20.12 37.40 6.09
CA ILE A 358 19.65 36.10 5.60
C ILE A 358 20.57 34.96 6.00
N GLU A 359 21.89 35.17 6.04
CA GLU A 359 22.85 34.12 6.40
C GLU A 359 22.68 33.70 7.86
N THR A 360 22.48 34.66 8.76
CA THR A 360 22.15 34.41 10.17
C THR A 360 20.88 33.59 10.31
N SER A 361 19.82 33.96 9.57
CA SER A 361 18.55 33.22 9.57
C SER A 361 18.72 31.79 9.05
N LEU A 362 19.40 31.60 7.92
CA LEU A 362 19.67 30.26 7.37
C LEU A 362 20.54 29.40 8.31
N GLY A 363 21.53 30.02 8.95
CA GLY A 363 22.40 29.40 9.95
C GLY A 363 21.61 28.88 11.15
N LYS A 364 20.65 29.66 11.66
CA LYS A 364 19.74 29.25 12.75
C LYS A 364 19.01 27.93 12.43
N TYR A 365 18.60 27.75 11.18
CA TYR A 365 17.87 26.56 10.73
C TYR A 365 18.75 25.49 10.08
N ARG A 366 20.09 25.66 10.09
CA ARG A 366 21.08 24.69 9.57
C ARG A 366 20.94 24.39 8.07
N ILE A 367 20.52 25.38 7.27
CA ILE A 367 20.31 25.23 5.83
C ILE A 367 21.14 26.22 4.98
N LEU A 368 22.13 26.89 5.57
CA LEU A 368 22.96 27.88 4.87
C LEU A 368 23.61 27.33 3.59
N ASN A 369 24.15 26.11 3.63
CA ASN A 369 24.89 25.50 2.54
C ASN A 369 24.01 24.74 1.53
N VAL A 370 22.69 24.95 1.56
CA VAL A 370 21.75 24.29 0.64
C VAL A 370 21.69 24.99 -0.71
N PHE A 371 22.01 26.29 -0.77
CA PHE A 371 21.79 27.13 -1.94
C PHE A 371 23.09 27.37 -2.72
N ASP A 372 23.02 27.25 -4.04
CA ASP A 372 24.13 27.59 -4.95
C ASP A 372 24.32 29.12 -5.05
N ARG A 373 23.22 29.87 -4.87
CA ARG A 373 23.19 31.34 -4.88
C ARG A 373 22.21 31.86 -3.84
N ILE A 374 22.59 32.96 -3.19
CA ILE A 374 21.71 33.71 -2.31
C ILE A 374 21.58 35.13 -2.86
N ILE A 375 20.34 35.53 -3.19
CA ILE A 375 19.99 36.86 -3.66
C ILE A 375 19.05 37.47 -2.62
N HIS A 376 19.60 38.39 -1.82
CA HIS A 376 18.88 39.10 -0.77
C HIS A 376 18.51 40.51 -1.25
N ILE A 377 17.26 40.69 -1.67
CA ILE A 377 16.76 41.95 -2.21
C ILE A 377 16.38 42.88 -1.06
N LYS A 378 17.12 43.99 -0.91
CA LYS A 378 16.89 45.00 0.16
C LYS A 378 16.14 46.25 -0.32
N ASP A 379 15.89 46.36 -1.63
CA ASP A 379 15.21 47.50 -2.25
C ASP A 379 13.85 47.09 -2.83
N LYS A 380 13.25 47.97 -3.64
CA LYS A 380 11.96 47.73 -4.30
C LYS A 380 12.08 47.07 -5.69
N THR A 381 13.27 46.62 -6.07
CA THR A 381 13.48 45.99 -7.38
C THR A 381 12.66 44.69 -7.46
N PRO A 382 11.84 44.47 -8.50
CA PRO A 382 11.00 43.27 -8.63
C PRO A 382 11.84 41.99 -8.69
N LYS A 383 11.32 40.85 -8.18
CA LYS A 383 12.05 39.57 -8.23
C LYS A 383 12.36 39.13 -9.64
N SER A 384 11.49 39.46 -10.61
CA SER A 384 11.77 39.18 -12.02
C SER A 384 13.10 39.78 -12.47
N TYR A 385 13.54 40.93 -11.96
CA TYR A 385 14.84 41.49 -12.38
C TYR A 385 16.02 40.53 -12.16
N TYR A 386 16.01 39.78 -11.05
CA TYR A 386 17.11 38.90 -10.63
C TYR A 386 17.06 37.50 -11.23
N ILE A 387 15.96 37.14 -11.92
CA ILE A 387 15.83 35.84 -12.59
C ILE A 387 16.51 35.94 -13.96
N ASP A 388 17.73 35.42 -14.03
CA ASP A 388 18.59 35.43 -15.22
C ASP A 388 18.47 34.17 -16.08
N ASN A 389 17.83 33.12 -15.57
CA ASN A 389 17.67 31.85 -16.25
C ASN A 389 16.21 31.59 -16.68
N LYS A 390 15.99 31.40 -17.99
CA LYS A 390 14.65 31.12 -18.55
C LYS A 390 14.21 29.66 -18.41
N ASN A 391 15.13 28.72 -18.16
CA ASN A 391 14.81 27.32 -17.87
C ASN A 391 14.73 27.10 -16.36
N SER A 392 13.95 27.93 -15.68
CA SER A 392 13.81 27.90 -14.23
C SER A 392 12.35 27.88 -13.80
N ILE A 393 12.14 27.67 -12.50
CA ILE A 393 10.84 27.89 -11.84
C ILE A 393 11.02 28.85 -10.66
N LEU A 394 9.93 29.51 -10.25
CA LEU A 394 9.88 30.26 -8.98
C LEU A 394 8.91 29.61 -8.00
N ILE A 395 9.33 29.51 -6.75
CA ILE A 395 8.48 29.16 -5.60
C ILE A 395 8.40 30.37 -4.67
N ASP A 396 7.19 30.91 -4.51
CA ASP A 396 6.94 32.14 -3.75
C ASP A 396 5.47 32.17 -3.29
N ASP A 397 5.19 32.50 -2.03
CA ASP A 397 3.83 32.58 -1.52
C ASP A 397 3.10 33.80 -2.12
N SER A 398 3.84 34.89 -2.34
CA SER A 398 3.30 36.17 -2.76
C SER A 398 2.75 36.06 -4.18
N PHE A 399 1.43 36.22 -4.30
CA PHE A 399 0.78 36.26 -5.60
C PHE A 399 1.34 37.39 -6.48
N ALA A 400 1.67 38.55 -5.89
CA ALA A 400 2.21 39.68 -6.64
C ALA A 400 3.59 39.37 -7.24
N GLU A 401 4.49 38.75 -6.47
CA GLU A 401 5.82 38.35 -6.95
C GLU A 401 5.73 37.23 -7.99
N ARG A 402 4.89 36.21 -7.76
CA ARG A 402 4.61 35.18 -8.77
C ARG A 402 4.04 35.76 -10.05
N GLN A 403 3.12 36.72 -9.95
CA GLN A 403 2.52 37.37 -11.12
C GLN A 403 3.56 38.18 -11.89
N ASP A 404 4.42 38.94 -11.20
CA ASP A 404 5.53 39.68 -11.80
C ASP A 404 6.43 38.75 -12.62
N VAL A 405 6.91 37.68 -11.99
CA VAL A 405 7.82 36.72 -12.63
C VAL A 405 7.14 35.98 -13.78
N TRP A 406 5.91 35.51 -13.60
CA TRP A 406 5.17 34.86 -14.68
C TRP A 406 4.96 35.79 -15.88
N LYS A 407 4.59 37.07 -15.65
CA LYS A 407 4.38 38.05 -16.73
C LYS A 407 5.67 38.39 -17.46
N ASN A 408 6.74 38.67 -16.72
CA ASN A 408 7.98 39.25 -17.25
C ASN A 408 9.01 38.20 -17.70
N LYS A 409 9.03 37.01 -17.09
CA LYS A 409 9.99 35.93 -17.42
C LYS A 409 9.39 34.77 -18.18
N LYS A 410 8.05 34.63 -18.17
CA LYS A 410 7.34 33.52 -18.84
C LYS A 410 7.79 32.14 -18.36
N ILE A 411 8.16 32.03 -17.09
CA ILE A 411 8.50 30.76 -16.43
C ILE A 411 7.35 30.27 -15.55
N ALA A 412 7.37 28.99 -15.18
CA ALA A 412 6.40 28.42 -14.26
C ALA A 412 6.64 28.95 -12.83
N VAL A 413 5.53 29.25 -12.13
CA VAL A 413 5.55 29.79 -10.76
C VAL A 413 4.62 28.97 -9.87
N PHE A 414 5.03 28.74 -8.62
CA PHE A 414 4.36 27.86 -7.67
C PHE A 414 4.23 28.54 -6.31
N SER A 415 3.09 28.37 -5.64
CA SER A 415 2.98 28.65 -4.20
C SER A 415 3.34 27.41 -3.38
N PRO A 416 3.64 27.56 -2.07
CA PRO A 416 4.04 26.45 -1.21
C PRO A 416 3.07 25.27 -1.16
N ASP A 417 1.77 25.50 -1.37
CA ASP A 417 0.73 24.46 -1.42
C ASP A 417 0.80 23.59 -2.69
N MET A 418 1.48 24.05 -3.74
CA MET A 418 1.60 23.36 -5.03
C MET A 418 2.84 22.46 -5.12
N ILE A 419 3.68 22.41 -4.08
CA ILE A 419 4.98 21.70 -4.14
C ILE A 419 4.81 20.19 -4.29
N ASP A 420 3.69 19.63 -3.83
CA ASP A 420 3.37 18.21 -3.97
C ASP A 420 3.32 17.74 -5.44
N CYS A 421 3.02 18.64 -6.39
CA CYS A 421 3.04 18.31 -7.81
C CYS A 421 4.45 18.20 -8.41
N LEU A 422 5.47 18.70 -7.70
CA LEU A 422 6.88 18.69 -8.10
C LEU A 422 7.67 17.50 -7.48
N ILE A 423 7.07 16.78 -6.53
CA ILE A 423 7.65 15.65 -5.75
C ILE A 423 7.14 14.29 -6.26
#